data_AF-A0A8B6BTE9-F1
#
_entry.id   AF-A0A8B6BTE9-F1
#
_cell.length_a   1.000
_cell.length_b   1.000
_cell.length_c   1.000
_cell.angle_alpha   90.00
_cell.angle_beta   90.00
_cell.angle_gamma   90.00
#
_symmetry.space_group_name_H-M   'P 1'
#
loop_
_entity.id
_entity.type
_entity.pdbx_description
1 polymer ?
#
loop_
_entity_poly.entity_id
_entity_poly.type
_entity_poly.pdbx_seq_one_letter_code
_entity_poly.pdbx_strand_id
1 'polypeptide(L)'
;MKEQIKTHTNTIMNIDQGLSEMSNRVQNMDEQNYFLFEENRQLKEKVIEQQSRSMRENLIFKGVPDDYNPEEDTEAILKDFIKSEIQIEEEINFHVVHRLKPKQDKSPRGIVAKFERRKDRNMVLSAAIQKLKNKKQFVVHEQYPIEVIERRRELVPILKDARTKGHTAVLKEDRLYIDNKRYYPRTTRQHPPPSAAMDQNDKGVGKTTCKNTSVVDYLLLSSKLFTLVKEFEIQQFDPLLSDVHSAIHITLKSQSTSHKNNSVTSDQTPKTRWHDNKRNQFVNTVHNKKEQLSAILNDLHTLHSSDHCTQHEIDKVVDSIGEILVSSANETFIKKTRTTTQRTNQKP
;
A
#
# COMPACT_ATOMS: atom_id res chain seq x y z
N MET A 1 -56.84 -10.75 -20.02
CA MET A 1 -56.13 -9.47 -20.22
C MET A 1 -56.27 -8.53 -19.02
N LYS A 2 -57.48 -8.12 -18.59
CA LYS A 2 -57.65 -7.19 -17.44
C LYS A 2 -57.13 -7.74 -16.09
N GLU A 3 -57.40 -9.00 -15.77
CA GLU A 3 -56.89 -9.64 -14.54
C GLU A 3 -55.36 -9.72 -14.50
N GLN A 4 -54.74 -10.13 -15.61
CA GLN A 4 -53.27 -10.15 -15.72
C GLN A 4 -52.68 -8.75 -15.51
N ILE A 5 -53.27 -7.71 -16.10
CA ILE A 5 -52.82 -6.31 -15.89
C ILE A 5 -52.89 -5.95 -14.40
N LYS A 6 -53.98 -6.28 -13.70
CA LYS A 6 -54.14 -6.03 -12.27
C LYS A 6 -53.08 -6.75 -11.42
N THR A 7 -52.80 -8.02 -11.75
CA THR A 7 -51.75 -8.79 -11.05
C THR A 7 -50.37 -8.16 -11.26
N HIS A 8 -50.02 -7.77 -12.49
CA HIS A 8 -48.74 -7.12 -12.79
C HIS A 8 -48.62 -5.76 -12.10
N THR A 9 -49.69 -4.96 -12.06
CA THR A 9 -49.72 -3.69 -11.34
C THR A 9 -49.41 -3.88 -9.85
N ASN A 10 -50.02 -4.88 -9.20
CA ASN A 10 -49.75 -5.17 -7.79
C ASN A 10 -48.30 -5.63 -7.56
N THR A 11 -47.75 -6.46 -8.46
CA THR A 11 -46.34 -6.87 -8.37
C THR A 11 -45.39 -5.69 -8.53
N ILE A 12 -45.66 -4.76 -9.45
CA ILE A 12 -44.86 -3.54 -9.64
C ILE A 12 -44.90 -2.67 -8.38
N MET A 13 -46.08 -2.48 -7.77
CA MET A 13 -46.20 -1.72 -6.52
C MET A 13 -45.39 -2.33 -5.38
N ASN A 14 -45.41 -3.66 -5.24
CA ASN A 14 -44.63 -4.35 -4.21
C ASN A 14 -43.11 -4.24 -4.46
N ILE A 15 -42.66 -4.30 -5.72
CA ILE A 15 -41.26 -4.11 -6.09
C ILE A 15 -40.81 -2.67 -5.80
N ASP A 16 -41.63 -1.68 -6.15
CA ASP A 16 -41.32 -0.26 -5.92
C ASP A 16 -41.20 0.04 -4.42
N GLN A 17 -42.09 -0.53 -3.60
CA GLN A 17 -41.99 -0.45 -2.14
C GLN A 17 -40.67 -1.09 -1.64
N GLY A 18 -40.33 -2.30 -2.11
CA GLY A 18 -39.09 -2.97 -1.72
C GLY A 18 -37.83 -2.20 -2.15
N LEU A 19 -37.84 -1.56 -3.31
CA LEU A 19 -36.76 -0.69 -3.78
C LEU A 19 -36.61 0.56 -2.91
N SER A 20 -37.72 1.18 -2.51
CA SER A 20 -37.71 2.33 -1.59
C SER A 20 -37.13 1.96 -0.23
N GLU A 21 -37.54 0.83 0.34
CA GLU A 21 -36.99 0.30 1.59
C GLU A 21 -35.48 -0.01 1.48
N MET A 22 -35.06 -0.61 0.37
CA MET A 22 -33.65 -0.88 0.10
C MET A 22 -32.84 0.40 -0.04
N SER A 23 -33.35 1.40 -0.76
CA SER A 23 -32.72 2.71 -0.92
C SER A 23 -32.48 3.38 0.43
N ASN A 24 -33.48 3.34 1.32
CA ASN A 24 -33.35 3.90 2.67
C ASN A 24 -32.30 3.16 3.51
N ARG A 25 -32.21 1.83 3.37
CA ARG A 25 -31.17 1.02 4.06
C ARG A 25 -29.77 1.34 3.56
N VAL A 26 -29.60 1.51 2.24
CA VAL A 26 -28.31 1.87 1.64
C VAL A 26 -27.87 3.25 2.14
N GLN A 27 -28.76 4.24 2.14
CA GLN A 27 -28.45 5.57 2.66
C GLN A 27 -28.03 5.53 4.13
N ASN A 28 -28.77 4.80 4.98
CA ASN A 28 -28.42 4.66 6.39
C ASN A 28 -27.05 3.97 6.57
N MET A 29 -26.78 2.95 5.76
CA MET A 29 -25.49 2.25 5.77
C MET A 29 -24.33 3.17 5.35
N ASP A 30 -24.53 4.03 4.37
CA ASP A 30 -23.52 5.01 3.95
C ASP A 30 -23.24 6.04 5.06
N GLU A 31 -24.28 6.52 5.76
CA GLU A 31 -24.13 7.41 6.91
C GLU A 31 -23.36 6.74 8.06
N GLN A 32 -23.67 5.48 8.37
CA GLN A 32 -22.95 4.70 9.37
C GLN A 32 -21.48 4.45 8.97
N ASN A 33 -21.22 4.11 7.72
CA ASN A 33 -19.87 3.92 7.21
C ASN A 33 -19.04 5.20 7.30
N TYR A 34 -19.65 6.35 7.00
CA TYR A 34 -18.99 7.64 7.16
C TYR A 34 -18.64 7.93 8.62
N PHE A 35 -19.57 7.67 9.55
CA PHE A 35 -19.33 7.83 10.98
C PHE A 35 -18.19 6.92 11.48
N LEU A 36 -18.24 5.62 11.12
CA LEU A 36 -17.22 4.65 11.47
C LEU A 36 -15.85 5.01 10.89
N PHE A 37 -15.81 5.57 9.68
CA PHE A 37 -14.59 6.04 9.06
C PHE A 37 -13.96 7.18 9.86
N GLU A 38 -14.74 8.19 10.24
CA GLU A 38 -14.25 9.33 11.04
C GLU A 38 -13.83 8.89 12.45
N GLU A 39 -14.57 7.99 13.09
CA GLU A 39 -14.19 7.43 14.39
C GLU A 39 -12.87 6.65 14.29
N ASN A 40 -12.72 5.77 13.30
CA ASN A 40 -11.48 5.04 13.05
C ASN A 40 -10.29 5.98 12.82
N ARG A 41 -10.50 7.06 12.06
CA ARG A 41 -9.48 8.09 11.84
C ARG A 41 -9.08 8.77 13.15
N GLN A 42 -10.04 9.16 13.98
CA GLN A 42 -9.77 9.77 15.29
C GLN A 42 -9.06 8.82 16.25
N LEU A 43 -9.46 7.55 16.28
CA LEU A 43 -8.82 6.53 17.10
C LEU A 43 -7.37 6.31 16.68
N LYS A 44 -7.09 6.21 15.38
CA LYS A 44 -5.72 6.10 14.87
C LYS A 44 -4.85 7.28 15.30
N GLU A 45 -5.33 8.50 15.19
CA GLU A 45 -4.58 9.69 15.65
C GLU A 45 -4.32 9.66 17.17
N LYS A 46 -5.32 9.26 17.98
CA LYS A 46 -5.14 9.11 19.44
C LYS A 46 -4.09 8.04 19.78
N VAL A 47 -4.09 6.91 19.08
CA VAL A 47 -3.09 5.84 19.26
C VAL A 47 -1.69 6.36 18.94
N ILE A 48 -1.52 7.04 17.80
CA ILE A 48 -0.23 7.62 17.41
C ILE A 48 0.24 8.65 18.45
N GLU A 49 -0.66 9.49 18.96
CA GLU A 49 -0.35 10.48 19.98
C GLU A 49 0.11 9.81 21.30
N GLN A 50 -0.62 8.79 21.76
CA GLN A 50 -0.26 8.05 22.98
C GLN A 50 1.10 7.37 22.85
N GLN A 51 1.36 6.71 21.72
CA GLN A 51 2.65 6.09 21.45
C GLN A 51 3.77 7.14 21.42
N SER A 52 3.55 8.28 20.75
CA SER A 52 4.51 9.39 20.69
C SER A 52 4.83 9.95 22.07
N ARG A 53 3.82 10.06 22.95
CA ARG A 53 4.02 10.48 24.35
C ARG A 53 4.85 9.45 25.13
N SER A 54 4.57 8.16 24.96
CA SER A 54 5.29 7.07 25.66
C SER A 54 6.76 6.94 25.23
N MET A 55 7.06 7.23 23.96
CA MET A 55 8.39 7.13 23.35
C MET A 55 9.21 8.42 23.44
N ARG A 56 8.67 9.49 24.03
CA ARG A 56 9.28 10.82 23.98
C ARG A 56 10.63 10.87 24.69
N GLU A 57 10.80 10.11 25.75
CA GLU A 57 12.06 10.04 26.50
C GLU A 57 13.04 9.03 25.89
N ASN A 58 12.75 8.48 24.70
CA ASN A 58 13.55 7.43 24.10
C ASN A 58 14.48 7.97 22.99
N LEU A 59 15.71 7.46 22.97
CA LEU A 59 16.62 7.58 21.82
C LEU A 59 16.93 6.21 21.24
N ILE A 60 17.21 6.20 19.94
CA ILE A 60 17.74 5.06 19.21
C ILE A 60 19.21 5.35 18.86
N PHE A 61 20.08 4.43 19.25
CA PHE A 61 21.51 4.42 18.93
C PHE A 61 21.79 3.31 17.91
N LYS A 62 22.39 3.65 16.78
CA LYS A 62 22.75 2.69 15.72
C LYS A 62 24.26 2.67 15.54
N GLY A 63 24.77 1.49 15.15
CA GLY A 63 26.19 1.27 14.86
C GLY A 63 27.05 0.93 16.07
N VAL A 64 26.48 0.90 17.28
CA VAL A 64 27.16 0.37 18.47
C VAL A 64 27.45 -1.12 18.22
N PRO A 65 28.70 -1.59 18.39
CA PRO A 65 29.07 -2.99 18.17
C PRO A 65 28.10 -3.95 18.86
N ASP A 66 27.80 -5.06 18.20
CA ASP A 66 26.81 -6.04 18.61
C ASP A 66 27.39 -7.42 18.34
N ASP A 67 27.67 -8.16 19.41
CA ASP A 67 28.19 -9.52 19.37
C ASP A 67 27.07 -10.58 19.32
N TYR A 68 25.80 -10.13 19.27
CA TYR A 68 24.60 -10.95 19.34
C TYR A 68 24.47 -11.80 20.61
N ASN A 69 25.16 -11.42 21.69
CA ASN A 69 25.04 -12.07 22.99
C ASN A 69 23.70 -11.68 23.66
N PRO A 70 22.81 -12.64 23.97
CA PRO A 70 21.55 -12.35 24.66
C PRO A 70 21.72 -11.84 26.10
N GLU A 71 22.87 -12.13 26.72
CA GLU A 71 23.19 -11.77 28.11
C GLU A 71 24.06 -10.51 28.20
N GLU A 72 24.25 -9.78 27.09
CA GLU A 72 25.02 -8.53 27.11
C GLU A 72 24.37 -7.49 28.04
N ASP A 73 25.19 -6.83 28.85
CA ASP A 73 24.75 -5.66 29.60
C ASP A 73 24.66 -4.46 28.64
N THR A 74 23.51 -4.37 27.97
CA THR A 74 23.26 -3.32 26.97
C THR A 74 23.32 -1.92 27.60
N GLU A 75 22.97 -1.78 28.88
CA GLU A 75 23.03 -0.49 29.57
C GLU A 75 24.48 -0.07 29.83
N ALA A 76 25.33 -0.97 30.33
CA ALA A 76 26.75 -0.69 30.53
C ALA A 76 27.44 -0.32 29.20
N ILE A 77 27.20 -1.10 28.14
CA ILE A 77 27.72 -0.82 26.78
C ILE A 77 27.28 0.57 26.30
N LEU A 78 26.02 0.94 26.55
CA LEU A 78 25.52 2.25 26.15
C LEU A 78 26.15 3.39 26.98
N LYS A 79 26.33 3.20 28.29
CA LYS A 79 27.01 4.19 29.17
C LYS A 79 28.44 4.41 28.70
N ASP A 80 29.18 3.33 28.40
CA ASP A 80 30.53 3.40 27.87
C ASP A 80 30.58 4.09 26.51
N PHE A 81 29.64 3.80 25.62
CA PHE A 81 29.49 4.49 24.34
C PHE A 81 29.25 5.99 24.53
N ILE A 82 28.34 6.38 25.43
CA ILE A 82 28.05 7.80 25.69
C ILE A 82 29.29 8.51 26.23
N LYS A 83 30.03 7.88 27.15
CA LYS A 83 31.26 8.43 27.73
C LYS A 83 32.40 8.56 26.71
N SER A 84 32.63 7.53 25.91
CA SER A 84 33.77 7.47 24.96
C SER A 84 33.50 8.21 23.65
N GLU A 85 32.33 8.01 23.05
CA GLU A 85 32.01 8.49 21.71
C GLU A 85 31.29 9.84 21.71
N ILE A 86 30.41 10.08 22.69
CA ILE A 86 29.66 11.33 22.85
C ILE A 86 30.35 12.30 23.84
N GLN A 87 31.26 11.81 24.69
CA GLN A 87 32.07 12.60 25.63
C GLN A 87 31.23 13.33 26.69
N ILE A 88 30.28 12.60 27.29
CA ILE A 88 29.49 13.05 28.44
C ILE A 88 29.98 12.27 29.66
N GLU A 89 30.41 12.98 30.70
CA GLU A 89 30.93 12.38 31.94
C GLU A 89 29.85 12.26 33.01
N GLU A 90 28.75 13.00 32.86
CA GLU A 90 27.61 12.96 33.77
C GLU A 90 26.97 11.57 33.81
N GLU A 91 26.59 11.15 35.01
CA GLU A 91 25.85 9.90 35.20
C GLU A 91 24.43 10.03 34.64
N ILE A 92 24.11 9.14 33.70
CA ILE A 92 22.81 9.06 33.04
C ILE A 92 22.12 7.79 33.49
N ASN A 93 20.89 7.94 33.98
CA ASN A 93 20.04 6.83 34.35
C ASN A 93 19.00 6.57 33.25
N PHE A 94 18.67 5.29 33.10
CA PHE A 94 17.68 4.80 32.16
C PHE A 94 16.61 4.03 32.90
N HIS A 95 15.37 4.09 32.40
CA HIS A 95 14.32 3.19 32.84
C HIS A 95 14.46 1.80 32.19
N VAL A 96 14.73 1.77 30.89
CA VAL A 96 14.86 0.54 30.10
C VAL A 96 15.85 0.78 28.97
N VAL A 97 16.80 -0.15 28.81
CA VAL A 97 17.74 -0.21 27.67
C VAL A 97 17.70 -1.60 27.08
N HIS A 98 17.52 -1.70 25.76
CA HIS A 98 17.55 -2.99 25.07
C HIS A 98 17.93 -2.84 23.60
N ARG A 99 18.47 -3.92 23.01
CA ARG A 99 18.68 -4.04 21.57
C ARG A 99 17.37 -4.22 20.83
N LEU A 100 17.27 -3.61 19.65
CA LEU A 100 16.23 -3.86 18.66
C LEU A 100 16.40 -5.24 18.02
N LYS A 101 15.37 -5.71 17.33
CA LYS A 101 15.42 -6.99 16.61
C LYS A 101 16.49 -6.99 15.51
N PRO A 102 17.13 -8.14 15.24
CA PRO A 102 18.05 -8.29 14.11
C PRO A 102 17.42 -7.90 12.77
N LYS A 103 18.24 -7.35 11.88
CA LYS A 103 17.87 -7.09 10.48
C LYS A 103 18.47 -8.17 9.57
N GLN A 104 17.92 -8.29 8.35
CA GLN A 104 18.42 -9.23 7.34
C GLN A 104 19.86 -8.94 6.90
N ASP A 105 20.31 -7.70 7.00
CA ASP A 105 21.64 -7.25 6.54
C ASP A 105 22.78 -7.58 7.52
N LYS A 106 22.50 -8.30 8.62
CA LYS A 106 23.45 -8.60 9.72
C LYS A 106 24.15 -7.34 10.27
N SER A 107 23.56 -6.16 10.10
CA SER A 107 24.06 -4.95 10.73
C SER A 107 23.85 -5.01 12.25
N PRO A 108 24.71 -4.33 13.04
CA PRO A 108 24.53 -4.25 14.49
C PRO A 108 23.12 -3.79 14.86
N ARG A 109 22.46 -4.50 15.77
CA ARG A 109 21.14 -4.12 16.28
C ARG A 109 21.25 -2.76 16.97
N GLY A 110 20.34 -1.86 16.61
CA GLY A 110 20.26 -0.57 17.29
C GLY A 110 19.83 -0.75 18.75
N ILE A 111 20.26 0.15 19.63
CA ILE A 111 19.85 0.17 21.04
C ILE A 111 18.73 1.21 21.20
N VAL A 112 17.63 0.84 21.85
CA VAL A 112 16.63 1.78 22.35
C VAL A 112 16.89 2.01 23.82
N ALA A 113 17.02 3.26 24.23
CA ALA A 113 17.18 3.63 25.62
C ALA A 113 16.12 4.67 26.02
N LYS A 114 15.35 4.34 27.06
CA LYS A 114 14.39 5.26 27.70
C LYS A 114 15.06 5.94 28.87
N PHE A 115 15.25 7.24 28.79
CA PHE A 115 15.89 8.04 29.83
C PHE A 115 14.92 8.30 30.97
N GLU A 116 15.42 8.35 32.20
CA GLU A 116 14.61 8.78 33.35
C GLU A 116 14.30 10.28 33.28
N ARG A 117 15.29 11.07 32.87
CA ARG A 117 15.18 12.53 32.80
C ARG A 117 15.23 13.01 31.36
N ARG A 118 14.21 13.78 30.96
CA ARG A 118 14.19 14.42 29.64
C ARG A 118 15.37 15.36 29.39
N LYS A 119 15.91 15.97 30.45
CA LYS A 119 17.09 16.86 30.37
C LYS A 119 18.30 16.08 29.84
N ASP A 120 18.56 14.89 30.39
CA ASP A 120 19.67 14.02 29.99
C ASP A 120 19.50 13.55 28.56
N ARG A 121 18.29 13.10 28.20
CA ARG A 121 17.94 12.73 26.83
C ARG A 121 18.27 13.82 25.82
N ASN A 122 17.90 15.07 26.13
CA ASN A 122 18.16 16.21 25.25
C ASN A 122 19.65 16.57 25.19
N MET A 123 20.35 16.48 26.32
CA MET A 123 21.80 16.71 26.40
C MET A 123 22.56 15.70 25.53
N VAL A 124 22.27 14.41 25.69
CA VAL A 124 22.88 13.33 24.88
C VAL A 124 22.57 13.52 23.39
N LEU A 125 21.32 13.81 23.02
CA LEU A 125 20.95 14.01 21.62
C LEU A 125 21.69 15.21 21.00
N SER A 126 21.78 16.32 21.72
CA SER A 126 22.48 17.54 21.26
C SER A 126 23.97 17.28 21.08
N ALA A 127 24.63 16.66 22.07
CA ALA A 127 26.05 16.32 22.01
C ALA A 127 26.33 15.33 20.87
N ALA A 128 25.49 14.30 20.69
CA ALA A 128 25.65 13.31 19.64
C ALA A 128 25.65 13.93 18.24
N ILE A 129 24.77 14.91 17.97
CA ILE A 129 24.70 15.63 16.69
C ILE A 129 26.04 16.33 16.38
N GLN A 130 26.72 16.86 17.39
CA GLN A 130 27.99 17.55 17.22
C GLN A 130 29.18 16.59 17.14
N LYS A 131 29.25 15.63 18.08
CA LYS A 131 30.41 14.75 18.30
C LYS A 131 30.49 13.61 17.31
N LEU A 132 29.35 13.10 16.85
CA LEU A 132 29.27 11.97 15.91
C LEU A 132 29.17 12.40 14.44
N LYS A 133 29.16 13.71 14.14
CA LYS A 133 28.96 14.25 12.78
C LYS A 133 29.89 13.62 11.72
N ASN A 134 31.13 13.32 12.10
CA ASN A 134 32.15 12.74 11.22
C ASN A 134 32.24 11.20 11.31
N LYS A 135 31.53 10.58 12.25
CA LYS A 135 31.54 9.13 12.51
C LYS A 135 30.30 8.48 11.91
N LYS A 136 30.28 8.32 10.58
CA LYS A 136 29.10 7.85 9.80
C LYS A 136 28.53 6.50 10.23
N GLN A 137 29.32 5.66 10.89
CA GLN A 137 28.86 4.38 11.43
C GLN A 137 27.85 4.55 12.56
N PHE A 138 27.94 5.65 13.32
CA PHE A 138 27.08 5.92 14.47
C PHE A 138 25.95 6.89 14.09
N VAL A 139 24.73 6.54 14.47
CA VAL A 139 23.57 7.41 14.30
C VAL A 139 22.74 7.40 15.58
N VAL A 140 22.49 8.58 16.13
CA VAL A 140 21.62 8.79 17.29
C VAL A 140 20.45 9.66 16.88
N HIS A 141 19.23 9.20 17.14
CA HIS A 141 18.02 9.96 16.84
C HIS A 141 16.87 9.60 17.78
N GLU A 142 15.86 10.46 17.83
CA GLU A 142 14.63 10.19 18.59
C GLU A 142 13.90 8.96 18.08
N GLN A 143 13.22 8.25 18.98
CA GLN A 143 12.26 7.21 18.61
C GLN A 143 10.91 7.82 18.26
N TYR A 144 10.29 7.31 17.19
CA TYR A 144 8.96 7.71 16.76
C TYR A 144 8.13 6.47 16.40
N PRO A 145 6.78 6.54 16.53
CA PRO A 145 5.88 5.55 15.95
C PRO A 145 6.11 5.36 14.45
N ILE A 146 5.72 4.20 13.92
CA ILE A 146 6.00 3.84 12.52
C ILE A 146 5.29 4.79 11.55
N GLU A 147 4.07 5.21 11.85
CA GLU A 147 3.27 6.15 11.07
C GLU A 147 3.96 7.53 10.99
N VAL A 148 4.58 7.97 12.10
CA VAL A 148 5.36 9.20 12.14
C VAL A 148 6.64 9.05 11.29
N ILE A 149 7.32 7.90 11.37
CA ILE A 149 8.49 7.62 10.53
C ILE A 149 8.13 7.65 9.04
N GLU A 150 6.99 7.07 8.65
CA GLU A 150 6.48 7.07 7.29
C GLU A 150 6.16 8.48 6.80
N ARG A 151 5.39 9.27 7.57
CA ARG A 151 5.13 10.69 7.27
C ARG A 151 6.43 11.47 7.10
N ARG A 152 7.41 11.27 7.99
CA ARG A 152 8.73 11.91 7.88
C ARG A 152 9.47 11.50 6.62
N ARG A 153 9.36 10.23 6.18
CA ARG A 153 10.01 9.74 4.96
C ARG A 153 9.56 10.51 3.71
N GLU A 154 8.29 10.89 3.65
CA GLU A 154 7.74 11.73 2.59
C GLU A 154 8.19 13.19 2.67
N LEU A 155 8.37 13.71 3.89
CA LEU A 155 8.77 15.10 4.12
C LEU A 155 10.28 15.34 3.97
N VAL A 156 11.12 14.33 4.20
CA VAL A 156 12.59 14.47 4.14
C VAL A 156 13.10 14.94 2.77
N PRO A 157 12.62 14.43 1.62
CA PRO A 157 13.00 14.96 0.31
C PRO A 157 12.67 16.45 0.16
N ILE A 158 11.48 16.87 0.62
CA ILE A 158 11.00 18.26 0.55
C ILE A 158 11.84 19.16 1.46
N LEU A 159 12.15 18.69 2.67
CA LEU A 159 13.06 19.37 3.61
C LEU A 159 14.44 19.61 2.95
N LYS A 160 15.00 18.60 2.28
CA LYS A 160 16.30 18.71 1.63
C LYS A 160 16.25 19.70 0.47
N ASP A 161 15.25 19.59 -0.40
CA ASP A 161 15.05 20.51 -1.53
C ASP A 161 14.89 21.97 -1.09
N ALA A 162 14.07 22.23 -0.07
CA ALA A 162 13.90 23.56 0.49
C ALA A 162 15.22 24.15 1.02
N ARG A 163 16.04 23.35 1.72
CA ARG A 163 17.37 23.77 2.19
C ARG A 163 18.34 24.04 1.05
N THR A 164 18.32 23.21 -0.01
CA THR A 164 19.14 23.42 -1.21
C THR A 164 18.78 24.73 -1.92
N LYS A 165 17.50 25.12 -1.88
CA LYS A 165 17.00 26.40 -2.39
C LYS A 165 17.27 27.60 -1.48
N GLY A 166 17.98 27.41 -0.36
CA GLY A 166 18.32 28.48 0.58
C GLY A 166 17.23 28.80 1.62
N HIS A 167 16.12 28.06 1.66
CA HIS A 167 15.07 28.26 2.66
C HIS A 167 15.43 27.60 4.00
N THR A 168 15.00 28.25 5.09
CA THR A 168 15.06 27.64 6.42
C THR A 168 13.99 26.56 6.56
N ALA A 169 14.40 25.28 6.54
CA ALA A 169 13.47 24.17 6.72
C ALA A 169 13.81 23.29 7.94
N VAL A 170 12.80 22.99 8.78
CA VAL A 170 12.92 22.19 10.00
C VAL A 170 11.77 21.17 10.08
N LEU A 171 12.10 19.93 10.42
CA LEU A 171 11.14 18.86 10.67
C LEU A 171 10.98 18.68 12.19
N LYS A 172 9.77 18.86 12.72
CA LYS A 172 9.42 18.62 14.13
C LYS A 172 8.37 17.52 14.17
N GLU A 173 8.66 16.40 14.83
CA GLU A 173 7.79 15.21 14.80
C GLU A 173 7.46 14.81 13.35
N ASP A 174 6.20 14.87 12.92
CA ASP A 174 5.74 14.60 11.56
C ASP A 174 5.41 15.88 10.76
N ARG A 175 5.86 17.05 11.21
CA ARG A 175 5.51 18.35 10.62
C ARG A 175 6.72 19.08 10.07
N LEU A 176 6.65 19.43 8.80
CA LEU A 176 7.67 20.25 8.13
C LEU A 176 7.32 21.74 8.27
N TYR A 177 8.29 22.56 8.62
CA TYR A 177 8.20 24.01 8.64
C TYR A 177 9.23 24.58 7.68
N ILE A 178 8.81 25.44 6.75
CA ILE A 178 9.66 26.17 5.80
C ILE A 178 9.46 27.66 6.06
N ASP A 179 10.54 28.37 6.35
CA ASP A 179 10.56 29.79 6.74
C ASP A 179 9.55 30.08 7.86
N ASN A 180 9.58 29.23 8.90
CA ASN A 180 8.69 29.24 10.06
C ASN A 180 7.19 29.03 9.75
N LYS A 181 6.82 28.75 8.50
CA LYS A 181 5.44 28.39 8.11
C LYS A 181 5.30 26.89 7.99
N ARG A 182 4.23 26.34 8.57
CA ARG A 182 3.95 24.91 8.45
C ARG A 182 3.69 24.57 6.98
N TYR A 183 4.48 23.65 6.45
CA TYR A 183 4.27 23.07 5.15
C TYR A 183 3.17 22.01 5.26
N TYR A 184 2.12 22.19 4.47
CA TYR A 184 1.08 21.20 4.27
C TYR A 184 1.35 20.58 2.89
N PRO A 185 1.66 19.28 2.82
CA PRO A 185 1.70 18.58 1.54
C PRO A 185 0.39 18.84 0.81
N ARG A 186 0.42 19.15 -0.50
CA ARG A 186 -0.82 19.41 -1.28
C ARG A 186 -1.85 18.27 -1.19
N THR A 187 -1.43 17.07 -0.75
CA THR A 187 -2.25 15.89 -0.44
C THR A 187 -3.15 16.04 0.79
N THR A 188 -2.90 16.95 1.73
CA THR A 188 -3.80 17.19 2.87
C THR A 188 -4.82 18.29 2.56
N ARG A 189 -5.62 18.11 1.50
CA ARG A 189 -6.95 18.73 1.47
C ARG A 189 -7.89 17.74 2.13
N GLN A 190 -8.11 17.92 3.43
CA GLN A 190 -9.43 17.58 3.97
C GLN A 190 -10.45 18.30 3.09
N HIS A 191 -11.49 17.59 2.65
CA HIS A 191 -12.57 18.04 1.77
C HIS A 191 -12.69 19.57 1.63
N PRO A 192 -12.45 20.16 0.45
CA PRO A 192 -12.63 21.59 0.27
C PRO A 192 -14.13 21.91 0.12
N PRO A 193 -14.62 23.05 0.64
CA PRO A 193 -15.81 23.68 0.07
C PRO A 193 -15.47 24.22 -1.34
N PRO A 194 -16.44 24.30 -2.25
CA PRO A 194 -16.18 24.55 -3.66
C PRO A 194 -15.84 26.02 -3.89
N SER A 195 -14.66 26.28 -4.47
CA SER A 195 -14.47 27.16 -5.63
C SER A 195 -13.01 27.61 -5.79
N ALA A 196 -12.61 27.63 -7.07
CA ALA A 196 -11.55 28.42 -7.69
C ALA A 196 -10.15 27.81 -7.90
N ALA A 197 -9.81 27.83 -9.19
CA ALA A 197 -8.51 27.82 -9.86
C ALA A 197 -7.83 26.46 -10.12
N MET A 198 -7.90 26.09 -11.41
CA MET A 198 -7.23 24.98 -12.08
C MET A 198 -5.70 25.16 -12.09
N ASP A 199 -5.00 24.04 -11.86
CA ASP A 199 -3.58 23.84 -12.18
C ASP A 199 -3.49 22.41 -12.73
N GLN A 200 -2.99 22.24 -13.97
CA GLN A 200 -3.07 21.00 -14.76
C GLN A 200 -2.10 19.92 -14.26
N ASN A 201 -2.43 19.32 -13.12
CA ASN A 201 -1.79 18.11 -12.64
C ASN A 201 -2.85 17.17 -12.09
N ASP A 202 -3.16 16.09 -12.82
CA ASP A 202 -4.22 15.13 -12.48
C ASP A 202 -3.87 14.25 -11.27
N LYS A 203 -2.78 14.57 -10.55
CA LYS A 203 -2.35 13.88 -9.35
C LYS A 203 -3.38 14.08 -8.23
N GLY A 204 -4.22 13.07 -8.04
CA GLY A 204 -5.32 13.07 -7.08
C GLY A 204 -6.69 13.40 -7.70
N VAL A 205 -6.79 13.41 -9.03
CA VAL A 205 -8.06 13.47 -9.76
C VAL A 205 -8.57 12.05 -10.01
N GLY A 206 -9.82 11.80 -9.66
CA GLY A 206 -10.45 10.47 -9.75
C GLY A 206 -10.27 9.62 -8.49
N LYS A 207 -11.15 8.62 -8.30
CA LYS A 207 -10.99 7.63 -7.23
C LYS A 207 -9.83 6.68 -7.59
N THR A 208 -9.34 5.91 -6.63
CA THR A 208 -8.36 4.84 -6.94
C THR A 208 -9.08 3.52 -7.14
N THR A 209 -8.51 2.60 -7.92
CA THR A 209 -9.14 1.29 -8.14
C THR A 209 -8.90 0.31 -7.00
N CYS A 210 -7.91 0.53 -6.12
CA CYS A 210 -7.62 -0.40 -5.02
C CYS A 210 -7.60 0.32 -3.67
N LYS A 211 -8.64 0.08 -2.83
CA LYS A 211 -8.73 0.47 -1.41
C LYS A 211 -8.30 1.91 -1.09
N ASN A 212 -8.53 2.88 -1.98
CA ASN A 212 -8.07 4.28 -1.81
C ASN A 212 -6.54 4.46 -1.68
N THR A 213 -5.76 3.46 -2.11
CA THR A 213 -4.29 3.44 -1.94
C THR A 213 -3.53 3.44 -3.25
N SER A 214 -4.05 2.81 -4.29
CA SER A 214 -3.34 2.66 -5.57
C SER A 214 -4.27 2.45 -6.76
N VAL A 215 -3.78 2.81 -7.94
CA VAL A 215 -4.41 2.53 -9.23
C VAL A 215 -3.69 1.32 -9.80
N VAL A 216 -4.18 0.12 -9.47
CA VAL A 216 -3.62 -1.14 -9.97
C VAL A 216 -4.26 -1.52 -11.30
N ASP A 217 -5.48 -1.04 -11.53
CA ASP A 217 -6.28 -1.34 -12.71
C ASP A 217 -6.29 -0.12 -13.62
N TYR A 218 -6.00 -0.36 -14.89
CA TYR A 218 -5.90 0.69 -15.90
C TYR A 218 -6.52 0.19 -17.19
N LEU A 219 -7.21 1.10 -17.89
CA LEU A 219 -7.62 0.85 -19.26
C LEU A 219 -6.58 1.44 -20.21
N LEU A 220 -6.01 0.61 -21.08
CA LEU A 220 -5.18 1.07 -22.18
C LEU A 220 -6.04 1.31 -23.42
N LEU A 221 -6.02 2.55 -23.90
CA LEU A 221 -6.70 2.94 -25.13
C LEU A 221 -5.68 3.48 -26.13
N SER A 222 -5.90 3.18 -27.41
CA SER A 222 -5.21 3.90 -28.48
C SER A 222 -5.66 5.37 -28.47
N SER A 223 -4.80 6.26 -28.96
CA SER A 223 -5.14 7.70 -29.07
C SER A 223 -6.45 7.92 -29.84
N LYS A 224 -6.73 7.10 -30.86
CA LYS A 224 -7.98 7.13 -31.63
C LYS A 224 -9.19 6.77 -30.76
N LEU A 225 -9.13 5.69 -29.99
CA LEU A 225 -10.24 5.26 -29.13
C LEU A 225 -10.46 6.20 -27.94
N PHE A 226 -9.41 6.84 -27.44
CA PHE A 226 -9.53 7.81 -26.36
C PHE A 226 -10.47 8.97 -26.73
N THR A 227 -10.48 9.39 -28.00
CA THR A 227 -11.41 10.43 -28.49
C THR A 227 -12.90 10.03 -28.42
N LEU A 228 -13.18 8.73 -28.35
CA LEU A 228 -14.53 8.20 -28.22
C LEU A 228 -14.96 8.09 -26.76
N VAL A 229 -14.08 8.25 -25.78
CA VAL A 229 -14.48 8.23 -24.37
C VAL A 229 -15.30 9.48 -24.05
N LYS A 230 -16.50 9.27 -23.51
CA LYS A 230 -17.39 10.33 -23.02
C LYS A 230 -17.25 10.52 -21.53
N GLU A 231 -17.30 9.43 -20.77
CA GLU A 231 -17.23 9.40 -19.32
C GLU A 231 -16.29 8.29 -18.88
N PHE A 232 -15.53 8.56 -17.82
CA PHE A 232 -14.67 7.59 -17.15
C PHE A 232 -14.88 7.80 -15.65
N GLU A 233 -15.34 6.76 -14.97
CA GLU A 233 -15.60 6.79 -13.54
C GLU A 233 -15.13 5.50 -12.88
N ILE A 234 -14.51 5.62 -11.71
CA ILE A 234 -14.27 4.48 -10.84
C ILE A 234 -15.45 4.42 -9.86
N GLN A 235 -16.18 3.31 -9.91
CA GLN A 235 -17.35 3.10 -9.08
C GLN A 235 -16.95 2.90 -7.62
N GLN A 236 -17.94 2.98 -6.72
CA GLN A 236 -17.72 2.63 -5.33
C GLN A 236 -17.32 1.15 -5.22
N PHE A 237 -16.50 0.83 -4.23
CA PHE A 237 -16.13 -0.55 -3.98
C PHE A 237 -17.38 -1.38 -3.66
N ASP A 238 -17.58 -2.44 -4.42
CA ASP A 238 -18.67 -3.40 -4.22
C ASP A 238 -18.07 -4.76 -3.83
N PRO A 239 -18.23 -5.18 -2.57
CA PRO A 239 -17.76 -6.48 -2.08
C PRO A 239 -18.31 -7.68 -2.86
N LEU A 240 -19.44 -7.52 -3.57
CA LEU A 240 -20.02 -8.58 -4.41
C LEU A 240 -19.31 -8.72 -5.75
N LEU A 241 -18.66 -7.65 -6.24
CA LEU A 241 -17.94 -7.65 -7.51
C LEU A 241 -16.44 -7.92 -7.34
N SER A 242 -15.86 -7.54 -6.20
CA SER A 242 -14.46 -7.79 -5.88
C SER A 242 -14.20 -7.65 -4.38
N ASP A 243 -13.19 -8.35 -3.88
CA ASP A 243 -12.67 -8.26 -2.51
C ASP A 243 -11.61 -7.13 -2.34
N VAL A 244 -11.13 -6.56 -3.45
CA VAL A 244 -10.03 -5.58 -3.44
C VAL A 244 -10.26 -4.39 -4.38
N HIS A 245 -10.88 -4.59 -5.54
CA HIS A 245 -10.87 -3.62 -6.64
C HIS A 245 -12.24 -2.96 -6.88
N SER A 246 -12.24 -1.64 -7.04
CA SER A 246 -13.39 -0.86 -7.51
C SER A 246 -13.55 -0.99 -9.03
N ALA A 247 -14.77 -1.19 -9.51
CA ALA A 247 -15.06 -1.32 -10.93
C ALA A 247 -14.76 -0.03 -11.71
N ILE A 248 -14.27 -0.17 -12.94
CA ILE A 248 -14.03 0.94 -13.87
C ILE A 248 -15.21 1.01 -14.85
N HIS A 249 -15.94 2.12 -14.82
CA HIS A 249 -17.08 2.40 -15.69
C HIS A 249 -16.71 3.42 -16.77
N ILE A 250 -16.98 3.08 -18.05
CA ILE A 250 -16.59 3.91 -19.19
C ILE A 250 -17.73 3.98 -20.19
N THR A 251 -18.13 5.20 -20.54
CA THR A 251 -19.13 5.46 -21.57
C THR A 251 -18.41 5.86 -22.86
N LEU A 252 -18.69 5.15 -23.96
CA LEU A 252 -18.14 5.47 -25.29
C LEU A 252 -19.18 6.19 -26.15
N LYS A 253 -18.72 7.17 -26.92
CA LYS A 253 -19.50 7.85 -27.97
C LYS A 253 -19.60 6.90 -29.16
N SER A 254 -20.81 6.46 -29.46
CA SER A 254 -21.07 5.77 -30.72
C SER A 254 -21.00 6.77 -31.86
N GLN A 255 -20.01 6.62 -32.74
CA GLN A 255 -20.00 7.29 -34.03
C GLN A 255 -20.61 6.32 -35.05
N SER A 256 -21.85 6.59 -35.47
CA SER A 256 -22.40 5.95 -36.67
C SER A 256 -21.57 6.42 -37.87
N THR A 257 -20.55 5.64 -38.21
CA THR A 257 -19.77 5.83 -39.42
C THR A 257 -19.93 4.56 -40.25
N SER A 258 -20.61 4.70 -41.39
CA SER A 258 -20.67 3.64 -42.40
C SER A 258 -19.24 3.27 -42.80
N HIS A 259 -18.83 2.03 -42.48
CA HIS A 259 -17.47 1.56 -42.70
C HIS A 259 -17.09 1.57 -44.19
N LYS A 260 -16.01 2.27 -44.53
CA LYS A 260 -15.09 1.84 -45.61
C LYS A 260 -13.79 1.41 -44.95
N ASN A 261 -13.49 0.13 -45.07
CA ASN A 261 -12.26 -0.51 -44.61
C ASN A 261 -11.06 0.10 -45.33
N ASN A 262 -10.04 0.53 -44.58
CA ASN A 262 -8.68 0.61 -45.11
C ASN A 262 -7.68 0.22 -44.02
N SER A 263 -6.91 -0.82 -44.34
CA SER A 263 -5.80 -1.36 -43.58
C SER A 263 -4.64 -0.36 -43.51
N VAL A 264 -4.07 -0.17 -42.32
CA VAL A 264 -2.77 0.50 -42.17
C VAL A 264 -1.83 -0.44 -41.41
N THR A 265 -0.85 -0.94 -42.16
CA THR A 265 0.37 -1.59 -41.70
C THR A 265 1.33 -0.56 -41.13
N SER A 266 1.84 -0.79 -39.91
CA SER A 266 3.09 -0.18 -39.47
C SER A 266 3.82 -1.11 -38.49
N ASP A 267 4.96 -1.62 -38.94
CA ASP A 267 5.95 -2.38 -38.19
C ASP A 267 6.53 -1.57 -37.03
N GLN A 268 6.03 -1.80 -35.82
CA GLN A 268 6.80 -1.73 -34.57
C GLN A 268 6.13 -2.68 -33.57
N THR A 269 6.52 -3.96 -33.57
CA THR A 269 6.01 -4.89 -32.54
C THR A 269 6.67 -4.56 -31.20
N PRO A 270 5.94 -4.08 -30.18
CA PRO A 270 6.47 -4.03 -28.83
C PRO A 270 6.80 -5.46 -28.42
N LYS A 271 8.00 -5.70 -27.85
CA LYS A 271 8.36 -7.01 -27.32
C LYS A 271 7.44 -7.36 -26.15
N THR A 272 6.30 -7.95 -26.45
CA THR A 272 5.44 -8.58 -25.47
C THR A 272 6.19 -9.78 -24.90
N ARG A 273 6.18 -9.93 -23.57
CA ARG A 273 6.58 -11.20 -22.91
C ARG A 273 5.67 -12.36 -23.32
N TRP A 274 4.54 -12.05 -23.96
CA TRP A 274 3.63 -12.99 -24.59
C TRP A 274 4.22 -13.54 -25.88
N HIS A 275 4.39 -14.86 -25.92
CA HIS A 275 4.79 -15.61 -27.11
C HIS A 275 3.51 -16.01 -27.86
N ASP A 276 3.00 -15.13 -28.72
CA ASP A 276 1.71 -15.35 -29.41
C ASP A 276 1.70 -16.62 -30.27
N ASN A 277 2.87 -17.01 -30.79
CA ASN A 277 3.09 -18.28 -31.48
C ASN A 277 2.82 -19.53 -30.62
N LYS A 278 2.78 -19.40 -29.29
CA LYS A 278 2.48 -20.49 -28.34
C LYS A 278 1.05 -20.45 -27.79
N ARG A 279 0.22 -19.48 -28.20
CA ARG A 279 -1.16 -19.32 -27.72
C ARG A 279 -1.98 -20.59 -27.91
N ASN A 280 -2.02 -21.12 -29.13
CA ASN A 280 -2.82 -22.30 -29.45
C ASN A 280 -2.31 -23.54 -28.72
N GLN A 281 -1.00 -23.66 -28.52
CA GLN A 281 -0.42 -24.75 -27.73
C GLN A 281 -0.88 -24.69 -26.27
N PHE A 282 -0.84 -23.51 -25.63
CA PHE A 282 -1.32 -23.35 -24.25
C PHE A 282 -2.81 -23.68 -24.12
N VAL A 283 -3.65 -23.17 -25.03
CA VAL A 283 -5.09 -23.44 -25.03
C VAL A 283 -5.38 -24.93 -25.19
N ASN A 284 -4.64 -25.61 -26.07
CA ASN A 284 -4.78 -27.05 -26.26
C ASN A 284 -4.36 -27.85 -25.01
N THR A 285 -3.29 -27.44 -24.32
CA THR A 285 -2.87 -28.09 -23.06
C THR A 285 -3.92 -27.96 -21.96
N VAL A 286 -4.58 -26.80 -21.86
CA VAL A 286 -5.71 -26.62 -20.93
C VAL A 286 -6.91 -27.47 -21.36
N HIS A 287 -7.23 -27.52 -22.65
CA HIS A 287 -8.32 -28.36 -23.18
C HIS A 287 -8.08 -29.85 -22.93
N ASN A 288 -6.83 -30.31 -22.99
CA ASN A 288 -6.48 -31.71 -22.72
C ASN A 288 -6.70 -32.10 -21.24
N LYS A 289 -6.89 -31.12 -20.33
CA LYS A 289 -7.22 -31.34 -18.91
C LYS A 289 -8.72 -31.28 -18.64
N LYS A 290 -9.53 -31.60 -19.63
CA LYS A 290 -11.01 -31.57 -19.56
C LYS A 290 -11.58 -32.35 -18.37
N GLU A 291 -11.01 -33.50 -18.03
CA GLU A 291 -11.46 -34.30 -16.89
C GLU A 291 -11.26 -33.57 -15.55
N GLN A 292 -10.12 -32.91 -15.36
CA GLN A 292 -9.85 -32.09 -14.17
C GLN A 292 -10.77 -30.87 -14.11
N LEU A 293 -11.04 -30.23 -15.25
CA LEU A 293 -12.03 -29.14 -15.33
C LEU A 293 -13.44 -29.60 -14.98
N SER A 294 -13.83 -30.81 -15.40
CA SER A 294 -15.14 -31.37 -15.05
C SER A 294 -15.25 -31.71 -13.55
N ALA A 295 -14.15 -32.15 -12.93
CA ALA A 295 -14.10 -32.37 -11.49
C ALA A 295 -14.26 -31.06 -10.71
N ILE A 296 -13.58 -29.98 -11.13
CA ILE A 296 -13.73 -28.65 -10.53
C ILE A 296 -15.17 -28.13 -10.66
N LEU A 297 -15.81 -28.34 -11.81
CA LEU A 297 -17.21 -27.98 -12.02
C LEU A 297 -18.16 -28.74 -11.08
N ASN A 298 -17.91 -30.02 -10.85
CA ASN A 298 -18.68 -30.82 -9.90
C ASN A 298 -18.46 -30.36 -8.45
N ASP A 299 -17.22 -30.04 -8.07
CA ASP A 299 -16.89 -29.49 -6.75
C ASP A 299 -17.60 -28.13 -6.55
N LEU A 300 -17.62 -27.26 -7.57
CA LEU A 300 -18.36 -25.99 -7.56
C LEU A 300 -19.87 -26.19 -7.44
N HIS A 301 -20.46 -27.16 -8.15
CA HIS A 301 -21.88 -27.47 -8.03
C HIS A 301 -22.23 -28.02 -6.64
N THR A 302 -21.34 -28.81 -6.05
CA THR A 302 -21.51 -29.34 -4.69
C THR A 302 -21.49 -28.20 -3.66
N LEU A 303 -20.55 -27.26 -3.80
CA LEU A 303 -20.47 -26.05 -2.97
C LEU A 303 -21.66 -25.11 -3.13
N HIS A 304 -22.19 -24.98 -4.35
CA HIS A 304 -23.36 -24.15 -4.59
C HIS A 304 -24.64 -24.75 -3.98
N SER A 305 -24.68 -26.08 -3.81
CA SER A 305 -25.82 -26.79 -3.25
C SER A 305 -25.75 -26.95 -1.72
N SER A 306 -24.65 -26.56 -1.07
CA SER A 306 -24.50 -26.64 0.39
C SER A 306 -24.91 -25.34 1.07
N ASP A 307 -25.67 -25.43 2.17
CA ASP A 307 -26.11 -24.26 2.94
C ASP A 307 -24.95 -23.58 3.70
N HIS A 308 -23.85 -24.30 3.90
CA HIS A 308 -22.64 -23.81 4.57
C HIS A 308 -21.41 -24.23 3.75
N CYS A 309 -20.57 -23.24 3.43
CA CYS A 309 -19.31 -23.41 2.70
C CYS A 309 -18.15 -22.98 3.61
N THR A 310 -17.13 -23.81 3.73
CA THR A 310 -15.95 -23.51 4.54
C THR A 310 -14.82 -22.90 3.71
N GLN A 311 -13.93 -22.14 4.35
CA GLN A 311 -12.75 -21.56 3.69
C GLN A 311 -11.89 -22.64 3.00
N HIS A 312 -11.73 -23.81 3.63
CA HIS A 312 -10.92 -24.90 3.11
C HIS A 312 -11.45 -25.44 1.77
N GLU A 313 -12.78 -25.50 1.60
CA GLU A 313 -13.39 -25.98 0.37
C GLU A 313 -13.26 -24.96 -0.76
N ILE A 314 -13.33 -23.67 -0.44
CA ILE A 314 -13.06 -22.57 -1.40
C ILE A 314 -11.59 -22.62 -1.84
N ASP A 315 -10.66 -22.70 -0.89
CA ASP A 315 -9.22 -22.75 -1.16
C ASP A 315 -8.89 -23.96 -2.05
N LYS A 316 -9.48 -25.13 -1.78
CA LYS A 316 -9.29 -26.33 -2.60
C LYS A 316 -9.69 -26.13 -4.07
N VAL A 317 -10.82 -25.47 -4.32
CA VAL A 317 -11.29 -25.19 -5.68
C VAL A 317 -10.37 -24.17 -6.37
N VAL A 318 -9.98 -23.12 -5.67
CA VAL A 318 -9.07 -22.08 -6.18
C VAL A 318 -7.70 -22.67 -6.53
N ASP A 319 -7.14 -23.50 -5.65
CA ASP A 319 -5.85 -24.17 -5.87
C ASP A 319 -5.93 -25.12 -7.07
N SER A 320 -7.03 -25.88 -7.21
CA SER A 320 -7.24 -26.79 -8.34
C SER A 320 -7.31 -26.04 -9.68
N ILE A 321 -7.98 -24.88 -9.72
CA ILE A 321 -8.01 -24.01 -10.92
C ILE A 321 -6.60 -23.47 -11.21
N GLY A 322 -5.89 -23.02 -10.17
CA GLY A 322 -4.52 -22.52 -10.28
C GLY A 322 -3.56 -23.58 -10.82
N GLU A 323 -3.64 -24.81 -10.33
CA GLU A 323 -2.79 -25.92 -10.75
C GLU A 323 -2.97 -26.27 -12.23
N ILE A 324 -4.20 -26.25 -12.76
CA ILE A 324 -4.45 -26.49 -14.19
C ILE A 324 -3.74 -25.43 -15.04
N LEU A 325 -3.85 -24.16 -14.67
CA LEU A 325 -3.22 -23.07 -15.41
C LEU A 325 -1.69 -23.11 -15.31
N VAL A 326 -1.16 -23.34 -14.11
CA VAL A 326 0.28 -23.39 -13.85
C VAL A 326 0.94 -24.61 -14.51
N SER A 327 0.34 -25.79 -14.40
CA SER A 327 0.85 -26.99 -15.08
C SER A 327 0.80 -26.84 -16.61
N SER A 328 -0.27 -26.28 -17.15
CA SER A 328 -0.39 -26.02 -18.59
C SER A 328 0.64 -24.99 -19.07
N ALA A 329 0.95 -24.01 -18.24
CA ALA A 329 2.00 -23.04 -18.51
C ALA A 329 3.38 -23.69 -18.49
N ASN A 330 3.65 -24.56 -17.52
CA ASN A 330 4.92 -25.30 -17.42
C ASN A 330 5.16 -26.25 -18.60
N GLU A 331 4.10 -26.85 -19.15
CA GLU A 331 4.18 -27.70 -20.34
C GLU A 331 4.38 -26.89 -21.63
N THR A 332 3.88 -25.66 -21.67
CA THR A 332 3.95 -24.80 -22.87
C THR A 332 5.21 -23.93 -22.93
N PHE A 333 5.69 -23.49 -21.76
CA PHE A 333 6.79 -22.54 -21.62
C PHE A 333 8.00 -23.22 -20.94
N ILE A 334 9.19 -23.05 -21.53
CA ILE A 334 10.43 -23.62 -21.01
C ILE A 334 10.75 -22.97 -19.66
N LYS A 335 10.88 -23.76 -18.59
CA LYS A 335 11.38 -23.28 -17.29
C LYS A 335 12.80 -22.74 -17.48
N LYS A 336 13.01 -21.44 -17.21
CA LYS A 336 14.37 -20.90 -17.08
C LYS A 336 15.00 -21.47 -15.83
N THR A 337 15.90 -22.44 -15.98
CA THR A 337 16.81 -22.85 -14.91
C THR A 337 17.70 -21.66 -14.57
N ARG A 338 17.55 -21.10 -13.38
CA ARG A 338 18.51 -20.12 -12.84
C ARG A 338 19.81 -20.88 -12.55
N THR A 339 20.78 -20.80 -13.45
CA THR A 339 22.17 -21.16 -13.14
C THR A 339 22.72 -20.11 -12.18
N THR A 340 22.88 -20.48 -10.92
CA THR A 340 23.57 -19.67 -9.91
C THR A 340 25.06 -19.69 -10.23
N THR A 341 25.57 -18.67 -10.92
CA THR A 341 27.01 -18.50 -11.10
C THR A 341 27.61 -18.07 -9.76
N GLN A 342 28.28 -18.99 -9.07
CA GLN A 342 29.14 -18.65 -7.93
C GLN A 342 30.28 -17.76 -8.43
N ARG A 343 30.32 -16.49 -8.01
CA ARG A 343 31.48 -15.63 -8.16
C ARG A 343 32.54 -16.08 -7.14
N THR A 344 33.57 -16.78 -7.62
CA THR A 344 34.82 -16.94 -6.89
C THR A 344 35.59 -15.63 -6.97
N ASN A 345 35.68 -14.91 -5.85
CA ASN A 345 36.63 -13.80 -5.71
C ASN A 345 38.00 -14.38 -5.36
N GLN A 346 38.84 -14.61 -6.37
CA GLN A 346 40.30 -14.62 -6.17
C GLN A 346 40.80 -13.20 -6.45
N LYS A 347 41.46 -12.60 -5.47
CA LYS A 347 42.16 -11.33 -5.56
C LYS A 347 43.66 -11.62 -5.67
N PRO A 348 44.41 -11.02 -6.59
CA PRO A 348 45.83 -10.78 -6.37
C PRO A 348 46.03 -9.73 -5.27
#